data_AF-A0A380SZR5-F1
#
_entry.id   AF-A0A380SZR5-F1
#
_cell.length_a   1.000
_cell.length_b   1.000
_cell.length_c   1.000
_cell.angle_alpha   90.00
_cell.angle_beta   90.00
_cell.angle_gamma   90.00
#
_symmetry.space_group_name_H-M   'P 1'
#
loop_
_entity.id
_entity.type
_entity.pdbx_description
1 polymer ?
#
loop_
_entity_poly.entity_id
_entity_poly.type
_entity_poly.pdbx_seq_one_letter_code
_entity_poly.pdbx_strand_id
1 'polypeptide(L)' 'MSEEQKVKGPASYFPSIEKKYGQPISHWLTLLGSVSARKHMEMVAWLKAEHGMGHGHANALVAHFLAAAKKG' A
#
# COMPACT_ATOMS: atom_id res chain seq x y z
N MET A 1 -21.02 17.94 -0.86
CA MET A 1 -19.57 17.66 -0.92
C MET A 1 -19.23 17.03 0.42
N SER A 2 -18.77 15.80 0.56
CA SER A 2 -17.88 14.98 -0.27
C SER A 2 -18.34 13.53 -0.16
N GLU A 3 -18.32 12.78 -1.26
CA GLU A 3 -18.72 11.38 -1.26
C GLU A 3 -17.69 10.55 -0.49
N GLU A 4 -18.04 10.23 0.75
CA GLU A 4 -17.41 9.20 1.56
C GLU A 4 -17.77 7.85 0.93
N GLN A 5 -17.19 7.57 -0.25
CA GLN A 5 -17.26 6.26 -0.88
C GLN A 5 -16.66 5.31 0.13
N LYS A 6 -17.53 4.56 0.80
CA LYS A 6 -17.23 3.61 1.87
C LYS A 6 -16.20 2.61 1.33
N VAL A 7 -14.92 2.93 1.46
CA VAL A 7 -13.83 2.17 0.84
C VAL A 7 -13.73 0.85 1.60
N LYS A 8 -14.52 -0.14 1.21
CA LYS A 8 -14.51 -1.46 1.85
C LYS A 8 -13.26 -2.19 1.35
N GLY A 9 -12.30 -2.43 2.25
CA GLY A 9 -11.09 -3.21 1.96
C GLY A 9 -9.79 -2.49 2.32
N PRO A 10 -8.63 -2.99 1.85
CA PRO A 10 -7.31 -2.44 2.17
C PRO A 10 -7.16 -0.95 1.84
N ALA A 11 -7.92 -0.46 0.85
CA ALA A 11 -7.94 0.93 0.44
C ALA A 11 -8.56 1.89 1.48
N SER A 12 -9.26 1.38 2.52
CA SER A 12 -9.65 2.20 3.68
C SER A 12 -8.44 2.76 4.44
N TYR A 13 -7.28 2.09 4.38
CA TYR A 13 -6.08 2.55 5.07
C TYR A 13 -5.35 3.65 4.29
N PHE A 14 -5.71 3.90 3.04
CA PHE A 14 -4.98 4.79 2.14
C PHE A 14 -4.91 6.24 2.63
N PRO A 15 -6.04 6.89 3.00
CA PRO A 15 -5.98 8.25 3.54
C PRO A 15 -5.10 8.36 4.80
N SER A 16 -5.11 7.34 5.65
CA SER A 16 -4.30 7.28 6.86
C SER A 16 -2.81 7.08 6.57
N ILE A 17 -2.47 6.32 5.53
CA ILE A 17 -1.09 6.12 5.06
C ILE A 17 -0.54 7.43 4.50
N GLU A 18 -1.28 8.08 3.59
CA GLU A 18 -0.86 9.37 3.02
C GLU A 18 -0.68 10.42 4.11
N LYS A 19 -1.63 10.50 5.05
CA LYS A 19 -1.54 11.43 6.19
C LYS A 19 -0.36 11.13 7.12
N LYS A 20 0.00 9.85 7.30
CA LYS A 20 1.06 9.43 8.23
C LYS A 20 2.46 9.53 7.62
N TYR A 21 2.61 9.21 6.34
CA TYR A 21 3.90 9.15 5.67
C TYR A 21 4.13 10.29 4.65
N GLY A 22 3.13 11.15 4.43
CA GLY A 22 3.25 12.37 3.63
C GLY A 22 3.38 12.17 2.12
N GLN A 23 3.18 10.95 1.63
CA GLN A 23 3.31 10.59 0.21
C GLN A 23 2.03 9.94 -0.29
N PRO A 24 1.61 10.21 -1.55
CA PRO A 24 0.39 9.64 -2.12
C PRO A 24 0.51 8.12 -2.32
N ILE A 25 -0.62 7.41 -2.35
CA ILE A 25 -0.62 5.94 -2.58
C ILE A 25 0.06 5.54 -3.88
N SER A 26 -0.10 6.34 -4.94
CA SER A 26 0.57 6.10 -6.21
C SER A 26 2.10 6.04 -6.07
N HIS A 27 2.69 6.85 -5.19
CA HIS A 27 4.12 6.82 -4.88
C HIS A 27 4.51 5.46 -4.29
N TRP A 28 3.76 4.98 -3.29
CA TRP A 28 3.98 3.69 -2.65
C TRP A 28 3.80 2.50 -3.61
N LEU A 29 2.77 2.54 -4.46
CA LEU A 29 2.54 1.50 -5.46
C LEU A 29 3.65 1.49 -6.53
N THR A 30 4.18 2.64 -6.90
CA THR A 30 5.31 2.76 -7.83
C THR A 30 6.57 2.11 -7.23
N LEU A 31 6.86 2.39 -5.96
CA LEU A 31 7.96 1.76 -5.23
C LEU A 31 7.78 0.23 -5.14
N LEU A 32 6.56 -0.23 -4.85
CA LEU A 32 6.23 -1.65 -4.88
C LEU A 32 6.42 -2.27 -6.27
N GLY A 33 6.22 -1.50 -7.33
CA GLY A 33 6.58 -1.87 -8.70
C GLY A 33 8.07 -2.24 -8.85
N SER A 34 8.97 -1.46 -8.22
CA SER A 34 10.41 -1.72 -8.23
C SER A 34 10.80 -3.00 -7.46
N VAL A 35 9.98 -3.41 -6.49
CA VAL A 35 10.19 -4.66 -5.73
C VAL A 35 9.13 -5.72 -6.05
N SER A 36 8.44 -5.61 -7.18
CA SER A 36 7.32 -6.48 -7.56
C SER A 36 7.71 -7.94 -7.79
N ALA A 37 9.00 -8.20 -8.07
CA ALA A 37 9.57 -9.54 -8.17
C ALA A 37 9.67 -10.26 -6.80
N ARG A 38 9.52 -9.53 -5.69
CA ARG A 38 9.58 -10.08 -4.33
C ARG A 38 8.25 -10.68 -3.91
N LYS A 39 8.29 -11.59 -2.92
CA LYS A 39 7.05 -12.16 -2.35
C LYS A 39 6.30 -11.11 -1.52
N HIS A 40 5.00 -11.32 -1.30
CA HIS A 40 4.15 -10.46 -0.46
C HIS A 40 4.83 -10.07 0.87
N MET A 41 5.30 -11.09 1.61
CA MET A 41 5.93 -10.87 2.91
C MET A 41 7.24 -10.09 2.84
N GLU A 42 8.00 -10.24 1.75
CA GLU A 42 9.24 -9.49 1.52
C GLU A 42 8.97 -8.03 1.19
N MET A 43 7.93 -7.74 0.39
CA MET A 43 7.49 -6.37 0.13
C MET A 43 6.99 -5.69 1.41
N VAL A 44 6.24 -6.42 2.26
CA VAL A 44 5.81 -5.91 3.56
C VAL A 44 7.02 -5.61 4.45
N ALA A 45 7.99 -6.52 4.51
CA ALA A 45 9.22 -6.32 5.28
C ALA A 45 10.04 -5.13 4.74
N TRP A 46 10.12 -4.96 3.42
CA TRP A 46 10.81 -3.83 2.78
C TRP A 46 10.16 -2.49 3.14
N LEU A 47 8.83 -2.36 3.06
CA LEU A 47 8.11 -1.15 3.50
C LEU A 47 8.33 -0.85 5.00
N LYS A 48 8.42 -1.90 5.83
CA LYS A 48 8.72 -1.74 7.25
C LYS A 48 10.14 -1.24 7.49
N ALA A 49 11.12 -1.81 6.77
CA ALA A 49 12.54 -1.52 6.96
C ALA A 49 12.95 -0.17 6.37
N GLU A 50 12.59 0.09 5.11
CA GLU A 50 12.99 1.30 4.39
C GLU A 50 12.15 2.52 4.78
N HIS A 51 10.87 2.33 5.05
CA HIS A 51 9.91 3.42 5.24
C HIS A 51 9.30 3.48 6.64
N GLY A 52 9.76 2.63 7.57
CA GLY A 52 9.25 2.58 8.94
C GLY A 52 7.75 2.27 8.99
N MET A 53 7.20 1.63 7.96
CA MET A 53 5.77 1.47 7.82
C MET A 53 5.22 0.42 8.82
N GLY A 54 4.09 0.71 9.47
CA GLY A 54 3.43 -0.27 10.35
C GLY A 54 2.90 -1.50 9.59
N HIS A 55 2.78 -2.65 10.25
CA HIS A 55 2.38 -3.93 9.62
C HIS A 55 1.05 -3.83 8.85
N GLY A 56 0.01 -3.24 9.45
CA GLY A 56 -1.29 -3.08 8.79
C GLY A 56 -1.24 -2.19 7.54
N HIS A 57 -0.47 -1.09 7.60
CA HIS A 57 -0.29 -0.17 6.48
C HIS A 57 0.48 -0.81 5.32
N ALA A 58 1.59 -1.49 5.63
CA ALA A 58 2.40 -2.18 4.65
C ALA A 58 1.62 -3.33 3.99
N ASN A 59 0.91 -4.14 4.79
CA ASN A 59 0.09 -5.22 4.28
C ASN A 59 -1.03 -4.71 3.37
N ALA A 60 -1.67 -3.59 3.71
CA ALA A 60 -2.74 -3.01 2.89
C ALA A 60 -2.25 -2.58 1.49
N LEU A 61 -1.09 -1.92 1.43
CA LEU A 61 -0.46 -1.50 0.17
C LEU A 61 -0.05 -2.69 -0.70
N VAL A 62 0.64 -3.67 -0.11
CA VAL A 62 1.13 -4.85 -0.85
C VAL A 62 -0.05 -5.70 -1.33
N ALA A 63 -1.05 -5.93 -0.49
CA ALA A 63 -2.25 -6.67 -0.88
C ALA A 63 -2.98 -5.98 -2.04
N HIS A 64 -3.11 -4.65 -2.01
CA HIS A 64 -3.72 -3.90 -3.10
C HIS A 64 -2.89 -3.98 -4.39
N PHE A 65 -1.57 -3.79 -4.29
CA PHE A 65 -0.64 -3.88 -5.42
C PHE A 65 -0.68 -5.25 -6.09
N LEU A 66 -0.61 -6.33 -5.31
CA LEU A 66 -0.68 -7.70 -5.82
C LEU A 66 -2.05 -8.05 -6.39
N ALA A 67 -3.14 -7.60 -5.74
CA ALA A 67 -4.49 -7.80 -6.26
C ALA A 67 -4.68 -7.08 -7.61
N ALA A 68 -4.10 -5.89 -7.79
CA ALA A 68 -4.09 -5.17 -9.05
C ALA A 68 -3.24 -5.90 -10.12
N ALA A 69 -2.04 -6.37 -9.75
CA ALA A 69 -1.15 -7.10 -10.66
C ALA A 69 -1.72 -8.45 -11.12
N LYS A 70 -2.45 -9.16 -10.27
CA LYS A 70 -3.10 -10.45 -10.61
C LYS A 70 -4.31 -10.30 -11.55
N LYS A 71 -4.85 -9.08 -11.69
CA LYS A 71 -6.04 -8.81 -12.50
C LYS A 71 -5.72 -8.41 -13.95
N GLY A 72 -4.43 -8.36 -14.30
CA GLY A 72 -3.91 -8.08 -15.65
C GLY A 72 -3.39 -9.34 -16.34
#